data_AF-A0A0B0VYE9-F1
#
_entry.id   AF-A0A0B0VYE9-F1
#
_cell.length_a   1.000
_cell.length_b   1.000
_cell.length_c   1.000
_cell.angle_alpha   90.00
_cell.angle_beta   90.00
_cell.angle_gamma   90.00
#
_symmetry.space_group_name_H-M   'P 1'
#
loop_
_entity.id
_entity.type
_entity.pdbx_description
1 polymer ?
#
loop_
_entity_poly.entity_id
_entity_poly.type
_entity_poly.pdbx_seq_one_letter_code
_entity_poly.pdbx_strand_id
1 'polypeptide(L)'
;MFRRNLITSAVLLMAPLAFSAQSLAESLTVEQRLELLEKALRETQSELKKYKDEEKKKYTPATVNRSVSTNDQGYAANPFPTSSAAKPDAVLVKNEEKNASETGSIYSSMTLKDFSKFVKDEIGFSYNGYYRSGWGTASHGSPKSWAIGSLGRFGNEYSGWFDLQLKQRVYNENGKRVDAVVMMDGNVGQQYSTGWFGDNAGGENFMQFSDMYVTTKGFLPFAPEADFWVGKHGAPKIEIQMLDWKTQRTDAAAGVGLENWKVGPGKIDIALVREDVDDYDRSQQNKQQINTNTIDLRYKDIPLWDKATLMVSGRYVTANESASEKDN
;
A
#
# COMPACT_ATOMS: atom_id res chain seq x y z
N MET A 1 -52.90 -16.73 -30.90
CA MET A 1 -53.39 -15.76 -31.90
C MET A 1 -53.21 -14.36 -31.30
N PHE A 2 -52.79 -13.36 -32.08
CA PHE A 2 -52.41 -12.00 -31.63
C PHE A 2 -51.17 -11.89 -30.71
N ARG A 3 -50.36 -10.83 -30.77
CA ARG A 3 -49.73 -10.15 -31.93
C ARG A 3 -48.52 -9.35 -31.39
N ARG A 4 -47.44 -9.20 -32.18
CA ARG A 4 -46.31 -8.31 -31.87
C ARG A 4 -46.74 -6.84 -31.90
N ASN A 5 -45.98 -5.97 -31.25
CA ASN A 5 -45.67 -4.63 -31.80
C ASN A 5 -44.24 -4.22 -31.40
N LEU A 6 -43.44 -3.88 -32.40
CA LEU A 6 -42.18 -3.14 -32.26
C LEU A 6 -42.51 -1.64 -32.33
N ILE A 7 -41.72 -0.79 -31.66
CA ILE A 7 -41.73 0.65 -31.88
C ILE A 7 -40.46 1.01 -32.66
N THR A 8 -40.65 1.47 -33.89
CA THR A 8 -39.58 1.91 -34.79
C THR A 8 -40.02 3.20 -35.48
N SER A 9 -39.39 4.33 -35.14
CA SER A 9 -39.35 5.63 -35.84
C SER A 9 -38.78 6.69 -34.89
N ALA A 10 -38.17 7.80 -35.30
CA ALA A 10 -37.51 8.18 -36.56
C ALA A 10 -36.79 9.54 -36.35
N VAL A 11 -36.03 9.95 -37.37
CA VAL A 11 -35.49 11.32 -37.66
C VAL A 11 -34.12 11.59 -37.00
N LEU A 12 -32.96 11.56 -37.67
CA LEU A 12 -32.54 11.96 -39.03
C LEU A 12 -32.41 13.49 -39.21
N LEU A 13 -31.26 14.05 -38.82
CA LEU A 13 -30.82 15.41 -39.19
C LEU A 13 -29.29 15.57 -39.09
N MET A 14 -28.71 16.15 -40.14
CA MET A 14 -27.38 16.80 -40.26
C MET A 14 -26.08 15.94 -40.34
N ALA A 15 -25.60 15.84 -41.58
CA ALA A 15 -24.19 15.91 -41.99
C ALA A 15 -24.12 16.85 -43.24
N PRO A 16 -22.96 17.28 -43.77
CA PRO A 16 -21.57 17.15 -43.30
C PRO A 16 -20.81 18.50 -43.23
N LEU A 17 -19.60 18.53 -42.64
CA LEU A 17 -18.56 19.51 -42.99
C LEU A 17 -17.17 18.85 -42.98
N ALA A 18 -16.45 19.00 -44.09
CA ALA A 18 -15.06 18.62 -44.26
C ALA A 18 -14.33 19.69 -45.10
N PHE A 19 -12.99 19.70 -45.03
CA PHE A 19 -12.01 20.54 -45.74
C PHE A 19 -11.61 21.91 -45.16
N SER A 20 -10.37 21.95 -44.64
CA SER A 20 -9.28 22.95 -44.83
C SER A 20 -8.33 22.90 -43.62
N ALA A 21 -7.01 23.07 -43.70
CA ALA A 21 -6.06 23.02 -44.82
C ALA A 21 -4.69 22.53 -44.27
N GLN A 22 -3.82 21.97 -45.12
CA GLN A 22 -2.45 21.58 -44.72
C GLN A 22 -1.45 22.66 -45.17
N SER A 23 -0.67 23.22 -44.24
CA SER A 23 0.50 24.05 -44.55
C SER A 23 1.79 23.25 -44.30
N LEU A 24 2.56 23.00 -45.35
CA LEU A 24 3.89 22.39 -45.25
C LEU A 24 4.90 23.48 -44.88
N ALA A 25 5.60 23.30 -43.76
CA ALA A 25 6.79 24.09 -43.43
C ALA A 25 8.04 23.32 -43.89
N GLU A 26 8.86 23.94 -44.71
CA GLU A 26 10.05 23.32 -45.31
C GLU A 26 11.18 23.18 -44.26
N SER A 27 11.81 22.01 -44.19
CA SER A 27 12.75 21.69 -43.11
C SER A 27 14.17 22.18 -43.42
N LEU A 28 14.78 22.95 -42.52
CA LEU A 28 16.18 23.40 -42.61
C LEU A 28 17.15 22.26 -42.97
N THR A 29 18.13 22.57 -43.83
CA THR A 29 19.18 21.63 -44.24
C THR A 29 20.11 21.29 -43.07
N VAL A 30 20.85 20.18 -43.18
CA VAL A 30 21.74 19.70 -42.11
C VAL A 30 22.83 20.71 -41.77
N GLU A 31 23.35 21.43 -42.77
CA GLU A 31 24.41 22.44 -42.63
C GLU A 31 23.94 23.64 -41.79
N GLN A 32 22.74 24.16 -42.07
CA GLN A 32 22.13 25.26 -41.30
C GLN A 32 21.83 24.85 -39.85
N ARG A 33 21.50 23.57 -39.61
CA ARG A 33 21.34 23.04 -38.25
C ARG A 33 22.69 22.94 -37.53
N LEU A 34 23.77 22.57 -38.23
CA LEU A 34 25.11 22.49 -37.66
C LEU A 34 25.62 23.88 -37.25
N GLU A 35 25.45 24.88 -38.11
CA GLU A 35 25.84 26.28 -37.83
C GLU A 35 25.06 26.86 -36.63
N LEU A 36 23.74 26.59 -36.55
CA LEU A 36 22.94 26.94 -35.37
C LEU A 36 23.42 26.24 -34.10
N LEU A 37 23.82 24.97 -34.19
CA LEU A 37 24.32 24.20 -33.05
C LEU A 37 25.68 24.73 -32.56
N GLU A 38 26.61 25.04 -33.47
CA GLU A 38 27.90 25.66 -33.13
C GLU A 38 27.72 27.04 -32.51
N LYS A 39 26.78 27.84 -33.03
CA LYS A 39 26.43 29.14 -32.45
C LYS A 39 25.89 28.99 -31.01
N ALA A 40 24.91 28.11 -30.80
CA ALA A 40 24.33 27.86 -29.47
C ALA A 40 25.40 27.33 -28.47
N LEU A 41 26.32 26.50 -28.94
CA LEU A 41 27.42 25.97 -28.12
C LEU A 41 28.41 27.08 -27.72
N ARG A 42 28.74 28.00 -28.62
CA ARG A 42 29.55 29.19 -28.31
C ARG A 42 28.85 30.13 -27.31
N GLU A 43 27.56 30.39 -27.48
CA GLU A 43 26.77 31.23 -26.56
C GLU A 43 26.75 30.62 -25.15
N THR A 44 26.51 29.31 -25.05
CA THR A 44 26.52 28.54 -23.79
C THR A 44 27.89 28.57 -23.10
N GLN A 45 29.00 28.41 -23.85
CA GLN A 45 30.35 28.51 -23.30
C GLN A 45 30.68 29.93 -22.79
N SER A 46 30.19 30.96 -23.48
CA SER A 46 30.30 32.36 -23.05
C SER A 46 29.59 32.58 -21.71
N GLU A 47 28.37 32.07 -21.57
CA GLU A 47 27.54 32.25 -20.38
C GLU A 47 28.10 31.48 -19.17
N LEU A 48 28.54 30.23 -19.36
CA LEU A 48 29.25 29.44 -18.35
C LEU A 48 30.49 30.17 -17.81
N LYS A 49 31.21 30.90 -18.68
CA LYS A 49 32.39 31.70 -18.27
C LYS A 49 31.98 32.90 -17.40
N LYS A 50 30.92 33.62 -17.76
CA LYS A 50 30.37 34.72 -16.95
C LYS A 50 30.02 34.24 -15.53
N TYR A 51 29.31 33.12 -15.39
CA TYR A 51 28.94 32.59 -14.07
C TYR A 51 30.17 32.24 -13.21
N LYS A 52 31.20 31.61 -13.79
CA LYS A 52 32.46 31.32 -13.06
C LYS A 52 33.21 32.58 -12.62
N ASP A 53 33.15 33.64 -13.41
CA ASP A 53 33.76 34.94 -13.08
C ASP A 53 32.91 35.74 -12.06
N GLU A 54 31.61 35.45 -11.92
CA GLU A 54 30.74 36.00 -10.87
C GLU A 54 30.88 35.28 -9.53
N GLU A 55 30.99 33.94 -9.52
CA GLU A 55 31.24 33.18 -8.28
C GLU A 55 32.56 33.59 -7.62
N LYS A 56 33.63 33.73 -8.41
CA LYS A 56 34.95 34.16 -7.92
C LYS A 56 34.94 35.56 -7.27
N LYS A 57 33.97 36.42 -7.58
CA LYS A 57 33.83 37.75 -6.97
C LYS A 57 33.08 37.73 -5.63
N LYS A 58 32.41 36.63 -5.27
CA LYS A 58 31.58 36.53 -4.06
C LYS A 58 32.32 36.01 -2.82
N TYR A 59 33.57 35.56 -2.94
CA TYR A 59 34.35 35.02 -1.82
C TYR A 59 35.59 35.86 -1.47
N THR A 60 35.42 36.73 -0.46
CA THR A 60 36.52 37.36 0.28
C THR A 60 36.15 37.36 1.77
N PRO A 61 36.83 36.58 2.64
CA PRO A 61 36.47 36.51 4.06
C PRO A 61 37.09 37.68 4.84
N ALA A 62 36.29 38.35 5.67
CA ALA A 62 36.74 39.39 6.60
C ALA A 62 36.56 38.92 8.06
N THR A 63 37.65 38.85 8.79
CA THR A 63 37.70 38.38 10.20
C THR A 63 37.41 39.53 11.16
N VAL A 64 36.48 39.37 12.12
CA VAL A 64 36.29 40.32 13.23
C VAL A 64 36.04 39.58 14.55
N ASN A 65 36.89 39.86 15.53
CA ASN A 65 36.73 39.41 16.92
C ASN A 65 35.75 40.31 17.69
N ARG A 66 35.02 39.78 18.68
CA ARG A 66 34.51 40.60 19.79
C ARG A 66 34.37 39.82 21.10
N SER A 67 34.99 40.34 22.15
CA SER A 67 34.87 39.93 23.55
C SER A 67 33.89 40.82 24.31
N VAL A 68 33.29 40.33 25.41
CA VAL A 68 32.82 41.07 26.61
C VAL A 68 32.38 40.06 27.71
N SER A 69 32.50 40.44 28.98
CA SER A 69 32.20 39.66 30.20
C SER A 69 30.95 40.20 30.95
N THR A 70 30.45 39.74 32.11
CA THR A 70 30.92 38.81 33.17
C THR A 70 29.71 38.41 34.06
N ASN A 71 29.79 37.29 34.80
CA ASN A 71 29.02 36.95 36.03
C ASN A 71 27.49 36.72 35.89
N ASP A 72 26.78 35.92 36.72
CA ASP A 72 27.18 34.99 37.79
C ASP A 72 26.10 33.89 38.04
N GLN A 73 26.52 32.80 38.71
CA GLN A 73 25.73 31.80 39.48
C GLN A 73 24.40 31.18 38.96
N GLY A 74 24.37 29.83 38.95
CA GLY A 74 23.20 29.06 39.41
C GLY A 74 22.67 27.96 38.48
N TYR A 75 22.80 26.70 38.93
CA TYR A 75 22.24 25.46 38.36
C TYR A 75 22.91 24.91 37.08
N ALA A 76 23.05 23.58 37.04
CA ALA A 76 23.83 22.85 36.04
C ALA A 76 23.10 22.73 34.70
N ALA A 77 23.84 22.86 33.60
CA ALA A 77 23.30 22.86 32.24
C ALA A 77 22.97 21.44 31.72
N ASN A 78 21.93 21.35 30.89
CA ASN A 78 21.62 20.16 30.09
C ASN A 78 22.80 19.79 29.17
N PRO A 79 23.21 18.50 29.06
CA PRO A 79 24.38 18.09 28.29
C PRO A 79 24.13 17.95 26.77
N PHE A 80 23.09 18.58 26.21
CA PHE A 80 22.77 18.52 24.78
C PHE A 80 22.54 19.91 24.18
N PRO A 81 23.32 20.33 23.15
CA PRO A 81 23.08 21.58 22.46
C PRO A 81 21.83 21.48 21.58
N THR A 82 20.87 22.38 21.78
CA THR A 82 19.77 22.60 20.82
C THR A 82 20.34 23.25 19.56
N SER A 83 20.77 22.45 18.59
CA SER A 83 20.90 22.93 17.23
C SER A 83 19.50 23.13 16.65
N SER A 84 19.28 24.30 16.05
CA SER A 84 18.14 24.49 15.16
C SER A 84 18.32 23.56 13.96
N ALA A 85 17.53 22.48 13.89
CA ALA A 85 17.58 21.56 12.75
C ALA A 85 17.28 22.33 11.45
N ALA A 86 18.28 22.47 10.59
CA ALA A 86 18.07 22.93 9.22
C ALA A 86 17.13 21.95 8.51
N LYS A 87 16.21 22.46 7.68
CA LYS A 87 15.44 21.61 6.77
C LYS A 87 16.42 20.76 5.95
N PRO A 88 16.16 19.45 5.73
CA PRO A 88 16.96 18.67 4.81
C PRO A 88 16.85 19.27 3.41
N ASP A 89 18.00 19.50 2.77
CA ASP A 89 18.05 19.88 1.37
C ASP A 89 17.39 18.79 0.49
N ALA A 90 16.78 19.22 -0.61
CA ALA A 90 16.03 18.33 -1.48
C ALA A 90 16.93 17.23 -2.07
N VAL A 91 16.51 15.97 -1.93
CA VAL A 91 17.19 14.83 -2.55
C VAL A 91 17.03 14.92 -4.07
N LEU A 92 18.10 15.31 -4.76
CA LEU A 92 18.15 15.37 -6.22
C LEU A 92 18.20 13.95 -6.80
N VAL A 93 17.07 13.45 -7.28
CA VAL A 93 16.99 12.24 -8.10
C VAL A 93 17.10 12.63 -9.58
N LYS A 94 18.07 12.06 -10.28
CA LYS A 94 18.31 12.33 -11.70
C LYS A 94 17.51 11.36 -12.56
N ASN A 95 16.36 11.78 -13.07
CA ASN A 95 15.60 11.00 -14.05
C ASN A 95 16.24 11.15 -15.43
N GLU A 96 16.80 10.06 -15.97
CA GLU A 96 17.21 9.98 -17.38
C GLU A 96 16.13 9.26 -18.21
N GLU A 97 15.03 9.95 -18.52
CA GLU A 97 14.15 9.53 -19.61
C GLU A 97 14.53 10.27 -20.91
N LYS A 98 14.69 9.48 -21.98
CA LYS A 98 14.89 10.01 -23.33
C LYS A 98 13.55 10.54 -23.87
N ASN A 99 13.63 11.64 -24.61
CA ASN A 99 12.53 12.32 -25.34
C ASN A 99 11.72 13.34 -24.53
N ALA A 100 12.27 14.56 -24.42
CA ALA A 100 11.47 15.78 -24.42
C ALA A 100 12.18 16.85 -25.28
N SER A 101 11.48 17.36 -26.30
CA SER A 101 11.85 18.59 -27.00
C SER A 101 11.58 19.79 -26.08
N GLU A 102 12.17 20.93 -26.42
CA GLU A 102 11.82 22.28 -25.93
C GLU A 102 11.97 22.57 -24.42
N THR A 103 13.07 23.28 -24.12
CA THR A 103 13.09 24.51 -23.30
C THR A 103 12.07 24.62 -22.16
N GLY A 104 12.37 23.95 -21.05
CA GLY A 104 11.75 24.21 -19.75
C GLY A 104 12.57 23.56 -18.64
N SER A 105 12.92 24.33 -17.60
CA SER A 105 13.58 23.77 -16.41
C SER A 105 12.57 22.91 -15.65
N ILE A 106 12.56 21.60 -15.88
CA ILE A 106 11.71 20.65 -15.13
C ILE A 106 12.37 20.30 -13.79
N TYR A 107 12.54 21.30 -12.94
CA TYR A 107 12.40 21.11 -11.50
C TYR A 107 10.93 21.34 -11.13
N SER A 108 10.07 20.44 -11.61
CA SER A 108 8.67 20.42 -11.18
C SER A 108 8.63 20.11 -9.69
N SER A 109 7.91 20.91 -8.92
CA SER A 109 7.67 20.64 -7.50
C SER A 109 6.76 19.41 -7.35
N MET A 110 7.34 18.21 -7.35
CA MET A 110 6.61 16.96 -7.13
C MET A 110 5.83 17.04 -5.82
N THR A 111 4.53 16.82 -5.89
CA THR A 111 3.73 16.66 -4.68
C THR A 111 3.95 15.27 -4.08
N LEU A 112 3.59 15.07 -2.81
CA LEU A 112 3.58 13.74 -2.19
C LEU A 112 2.71 12.73 -2.95
N LYS A 113 1.69 13.20 -3.70
CA LYS A 113 0.87 12.34 -4.58
C LYS A 113 1.65 11.89 -5.81
N ASP A 114 2.39 12.80 -6.44
CA ASP A 114 3.19 12.49 -7.63
C ASP A 114 4.34 11.54 -7.27
N PHE A 115 5.01 11.79 -6.14
CA PHE A 115 6.02 10.87 -5.61
C PHE A 115 5.43 9.50 -5.21
N SER A 116 4.28 9.47 -4.53
CA SER A 116 3.61 8.20 -4.19
C SER A 116 3.19 7.42 -5.44
N LYS A 117 2.75 8.11 -6.50
CA LYS A 117 2.44 7.50 -7.78
C LYS A 117 3.70 6.97 -8.46
N PHE A 118 4.77 7.78 -8.53
CA PHE A 118 6.07 7.39 -9.08
C PHE A 118 6.64 6.13 -8.41
N VAL A 119 6.66 6.06 -7.08
CA VAL A 119 7.13 4.87 -6.33
C VAL A 119 6.26 3.63 -6.62
N LYS A 120 4.95 3.78 -6.78
CA LYS A 120 4.04 2.67 -7.12
C LYS A 120 4.16 2.22 -8.57
N ASP A 121 4.33 3.15 -9.50
CA ASP A 121 4.28 2.89 -10.94
C ASP A 121 5.66 2.47 -11.49
N GLU A 122 6.77 3.02 -10.96
CA GLU A 122 8.15 2.69 -11.33
C GLU A 122 8.76 1.61 -10.43
N ILE A 123 9.01 1.94 -9.15
CA ILE A 123 9.63 0.99 -8.18
C ILE A 123 8.72 -0.20 -7.90
N GLY A 124 7.41 -0.06 -8.06
CA GLY A 124 6.44 -1.13 -7.83
C GLY A 124 6.20 -1.43 -6.35
N PHE A 125 6.73 -0.60 -5.44
CA PHE A 125 6.60 -0.76 -4.00
C PHE A 125 5.35 -0.03 -3.49
N SER A 126 4.69 -0.62 -2.50
CA SER A 126 3.58 0.00 -1.79
C SER A 126 3.52 -0.45 -0.34
N TYR A 127 3.16 0.51 0.51
CA TYR A 127 2.81 0.30 1.92
C TYR A 127 1.32 0.59 2.09
N ASN A 128 0.60 -0.33 2.72
CA ASN A 128 -0.76 -0.16 3.22
C ASN A 128 -0.81 -0.62 4.68
N GLY A 129 -1.83 -0.20 5.44
CA GLY A 129 -1.94 -0.63 6.82
C GLY A 129 -3.12 -0.02 7.57
N TYR A 130 -3.25 -0.45 8.81
CA TYR A 130 -4.12 0.12 9.83
C TYR A 130 -3.24 0.46 11.03
N TYR A 131 -3.56 1.54 11.74
CA TYR A 131 -2.81 1.94 12.92
C TYR A 131 -3.74 2.59 13.93
N ARG A 132 -3.63 2.16 15.18
CA ARG A 132 -4.30 2.74 16.34
C ARG A 132 -3.28 2.93 17.45
N SER A 133 -3.28 4.12 18.02
CA SER A 133 -2.64 4.44 19.30
C SER A 133 -3.42 5.57 19.95
N GLY A 134 -3.15 5.84 21.23
CA GLY A 134 -3.90 6.83 21.99
C GLY A 134 -3.39 6.98 23.41
N TRP A 135 -4.15 7.71 24.20
CA TRP A 135 -3.94 7.89 25.62
C TRP A 135 -5.30 8.03 26.30
N GLY A 136 -5.42 7.52 27.51
CA GLY A 136 -6.65 7.62 28.30
C GLY A 136 -6.37 7.45 29.80
N THR A 137 -7.33 7.89 30.60
CA THR A 137 -7.33 7.72 32.05
C THR A 137 -8.71 7.25 32.51
N ALA A 138 -8.77 6.65 33.69
CA ALA A 138 -10.03 6.33 34.36
C ALA A 138 -10.06 6.97 35.75
N SER A 139 -11.25 7.07 36.34
CA SER A 139 -11.42 7.62 37.69
C SER A 139 -10.83 6.74 38.80
N HIS A 140 -10.58 5.46 38.52
CA HIS A 140 -10.11 4.46 39.49
C HIS A 140 -9.08 3.52 38.85
N GLY A 141 -7.83 3.99 38.74
CA GLY A 141 -6.71 3.23 38.17
C GLY A 141 -6.58 3.35 36.64
N SER A 142 -5.85 2.42 36.03
CA SER A 142 -5.66 2.37 34.58
C SER A 142 -7.00 2.17 33.85
N PRO A 143 -7.21 2.80 32.67
CA PRO A 143 -8.38 2.53 31.86
C PRO A 143 -8.38 1.08 31.37
N LYS A 144 -9.57 0.51 31.17
CA LYS A 144 -9.74 -0.89 30.76
C LYS A 144 -10.78 -0.99 29.65
N SER A 145 -10.43 -1.71 28.60
CA SER A 145 -11.34 -2.02 27.51
C SER A 145 -12.41 -2.99 27.98
N TRP A 146 -13.67 -2.74 27.60
CA TRP A 146 -14.80 -3.55 28.04
C TRP A 146 -15.75 -3.90 26.89
N ALA A 147 -15.91 -5.20 26.62
CA ALA A 147 -16.88 -5.74 25.66
C ALA A 147 -16.92 -5.02 24.29
N ILE A 148 -15.74 -4.69 23.73
CA ILE A 148 -15.58 -3.96 22.45
C ILE A 148 -16.46 -4.54 21.32
N GLY A 149 -16.44 -5.87 21.17
CA GLY A 149 -17.22 -6.63 20.18
C GLY A 149 -18.74 -6.49 20.26
N SER A 150 -19.27 -5.92 21.36
CA SER A 150 -20.71 -5.79 21.61
C SER A 150 -21.15 -4.34 21.88
N LEU A 151 -20.35 -3.58 22.64
CA LEU A 151 -20.64 -2.18 22.99
C LEU A 151 -20.08 -1.17 21.97
N GLY A 152 -19.08 -1.59 21.19
CA GLY A 152 -18.35 -0.73 20.26
C GLY A 152 -17.01 -0.24 20.81
N ARG A 153 -16.15 0.15 19.86
CA ARG A 153 -14.73 0.47 20.09
C ARG A 153 -14.43 1.94 20.37
N PHE A 154 -15.36 2.85 20.08
CA PHE A 154 -15.13 4.29 20.16
C PHE A 154 -14.84 4.71 21.61
N GLY A 155 -13.60 5.13 21.89
CA GLY A 155 -13.13 5.49 23.24
C GLY A 155 -12.96 4.32 24.20
N ASN A 156 -12.98 3.07 23.71
CA ASN A 156 -13.02 1.83 24.50
C ASN A 156 -11.82 0.89 24.20
N GLU A 157 -10.79 1.38 23.51
CA GLU A 157 -9.57 0.65 23.15
C GLU A 157 -8.35 1.32 23.78
N TYR A 158 -7.72 0.66 24.75
CA TYR A 158 -6.56 1.21 25.49
C TYR A 158 -5.25 0.44 25.23
N SER A 159 -5.15 -0.18 24.04
CA SER A 159 -3.91 -0.71 23.49
C SER A 159 -3.65 -0.12 22.10
N GLY A 160 -2.37 -0.03 21.74
CA GLY A 160 -1.96 0.21 20.37
C GLY A 160 -2.13 -1.04 19.53
N TRP A 161 -2.50 -0.87 18.26
CA TRP A 161 -2.53 -1.96 17.27
C TRP A 161 -2.00 -1.43 15.95
N PHE A 162 -1.24 -2.25 15.23
CA PHE A 162 -0.79 -1.94 13.88
C PHE A 162 -0.97 -3.14 12.94
N ASP A 163 -1.30 -2.83 11.70
CA ASP A 163 -1.19 -3.70 10.54
C ASP A 163 -0.23 -3.02 9.54
N LEU A 164 0.85 -3.69 9.17
CA LEU A 164 1.91 -3.22 8.29
C LEU A 164 2.01 -4.14 7.07
N GLN A 165 1.30 -3.80 5.99
CA GLN A 165 1.35 -4.53 4.73
C GLN A 165 2.35 -3.88 3.76
N LEU A 166 3.36 -4.65 3.38
CA LEU A 166 4.35 -4.32 2.36
C LEU A 166 4.07 -5.16 1.11
N LYS A 167 3.97 -4.49 -0.04
CA LYS A 167 3.73 -5.13 -1.34
C LYS A 167 4.74 -4.63 -2.36
N GLN A 168 5.50 -5.57 -2.93
CA GLN A 168 6.49 -5.33 -3.98
C GLN A 168 6.05 -6.02 -5.28
N ARG A 169 5.87 -5.25 -6.34
CA ARG A 169 5.72 -5.78 -7.70
C ARG A 169 7.08 -6.29 -8.17
N VAL A 170 7.18 -7.59 -8.45
CA VAL A 170 8.43 -8.26 -8.87
C VAL A 170 8.47 -8.58 -10.36
N TYR A 171 7.32 -8.55 -11.05
CA TYR A 171 7.22 -8.71 -12.50
C TYR A 171 6.01 -7.94 -13.05
N ASN A 172 6.13 -7.31 -14.21
CA ASN A 172 5.06 -6.56 -14.87
C ASN A 172 5.33 -6.32 -16.37
N GLU A 173 4.99 -7.28 -17.22
CA GLU A 173 5.13 -7.17 -18.68
C GLU A 173 3.98 -7.88 -19.39
N ASN A 174 3.62 -7.47 -20.62
CA ASN A 174 2.72 -8.23 -21.50
C ASN A 174 1.35 -8.60 -20.86
N GLY A 175 0.80 -7.73 -20.00
CA GLY A 175 -0.44 -7.98 -19.26
C GLY A 175 -0.31 -8.97 -18.09
N LYS A 176 0.90 -9.47 -17.82
CA LYS A 176 1.23 -10.38 -16.73
C LYS A 176 1.91 -9.63 -15.59
N ARG A 177 1.43 -9.86 -14.37
CA ARG A 177 1.92 -9.19 -13.16
C ARG A 177 2.15 -10.21 -12.05
N VAL A 178 3.22 -10.02 -11.29
CA VAL A 178 3.51 -10.75 -10.04
C VAL A 178 3.84 -9.74 -8.95
N ASP A 179 3.17 -9.88 -7.80
CA ASP A 179 3.43 -9.12 -6.59
C ASP A 179 3.77 -10.07 -5.44
N ALA A 180 4.83 -9.77 -4.69
CA ALA A 180 5.10 -10.37 -3.38
C ALA A 180 4.50 -9.49 -2.28
N VAL A 181 3.83 -10.10 -1.30
CA VAL A 181 3.11 -9.42 -0.22
C VAL A 181 3.50 -10.01 1.13
N VAL A 182 3.77 -9.14 2.10
CA VAL A 182 4.00 -9.48 3.51
C VAL A 182 3.16 -8.53 4.37
N MET A 183 2.40 -9.06 5.32
CA MET A 183 1.69 -8.28 6.34
C MET A 183 2.18 -8.69 7.71
N MET A 184 2.71 -7.74 8.46
CA MET A 184 3.02 -7.89 9.89
C MET A 184 1.97 -7.15 10.70
N ASP A 185 1.42 -7.77 11.72
CA ASP A 185 0.48 -7.15 12.64
C ASP A 185 0.92 -7.37 14.10
N GLY A 186 0.43 -6.52 14.99
CA GLY A 186 0.80 -6.60 16.39
C GLY A 186 0.07 -5.65 17.32
N ASN A 187 0.01 -6.05 18.59
CA ASN A 187 -0.47 -5.21 19.69
C ASN A 187 0.74 -4.56 20.39
N VAL A 188 0.53 -3.33 20.86
CA VAL A 188 1.49 -2.59 21.70
C VAL A 188 0.77 -2.17 22.98
N GLY A 189 1.21 -2.73 24.11
CA GLY A 189 0.73 -2.37 25.44
C GLY A 189 1.09 -0.93 25.80
N GLN A 190 0.15 -0.22 26.44
CA GLN A 190 0.34 1.18 26.84
C GLN A 190 0.65 1.34 28.34
N GLN A 191 0.73 0.22 29.09
CA GLN A 191 0.92 0.22 30.54
C GLN A 191 2.38 0.44 30.99
N TYR A 192 3.37 0.02 30.18
CA TYR A 192 4.79 0.03 30.55
C TYR A 192 5.62 0.89 29.60
N SER A 193 6.59 1.63 30.14
CA SER A 193 7.53 2.43 29.34
C SER A 193 8.56 1.58 28.58
N THR A 194 8.86 0.38 29.07
CA THR A 194 9.67 -0.63 28.39
C THR A 194 8.76 -1.65 27.69
N GLY A 195 8.83 -1.69 26.36
CA GLY A 195 7.96 -2.53 25.52
C GLY A 195 8.73 -3.53 24.66
N TRP A 196 9.24 -4.60 25.25
CA TRP A 196 9.77 -5.74 24.48
C TRP A 196 8.60 -6.55 23.91
N PHE A 197 8.66 -6.89 22.62
CA PHE A 197 7.70 -7.78 21.96
C PHE A 197 8.22 -9.23 21.92
N GLY A 198 7.33 -10.21 22.01
CA GLY A 198 7.68 -11.64 21.89
C GLY A 198 6.66 -12.58 22.51
N ASP A 199 6.86 -13.88 22.30
CA ASP A 199 5.99 -14.97 22.78
C ASP A 199 6.23 -15.31 24.27
N ASN A 200 6.17 -14.29 25.12
CA ASN A 200 6.34 -14.43 26.56
C ASN A 200 4.95 -14.40 27.22
N ALA A 201 4.64 -15.39 28.07
CA ALA A 201 3.32 -15.67 28.66
C ALA A 201 2.72 -14.62 29.62
N GLY A 202 3.14 -13.35 29.52
CA GLY A 202 2.57 -12.19 30.19
C GLY A 202 2.84 -10.86 29.46
N GLY A 203 3.30 -10.90 28.20
CA GLY A 203 3.58 -9.71 27.40
C GLY A 203 2.36 -9.23 26.61
N GLU A 204 1.98 -7.96 26.79
CA GLU A 204 0.96 -7.32 25.94
C GLU A 204 1.50 -6.99 24.53
N ASN A 205 2.82 -6.99 24.34
CA ASN A 205 3.47 -6.64 23.09
C ASN A 205 3.78 -7.90 22.27
N PHE A 206 3.20 -8.02 21.09
CA PHE A 206 3.47 -9.12 20.17
C PHE A 206 3.44 -8.63 18.73
N MET A 207 4.16 -9.35 17.86
CA MET A 207 4.19 -9.12 16.42
C MET A 207 4.18 -10.47 15.72
N GLN A 208 3.36 -10.61 14.67
CA GLN A 208 3.23 -11.83 13.88
C GLN A 208 3.17 -11.50 12.38
N PHE A 209 3.29 -12.53 11.53
CA PHE A 209 3.05 -12.43 10.09
C PHE A 209 1.62 -12.91 9.78
N SER A 210 0.66 -11.99 9.57
CA SER A 210 -0.71 -12.33 9.16
C SER A 210 -0.79 -12.86 7.73
N ASP A 211 -0.08 -12.23 6.80
CA ASP A 211 0.01 -12.64 5.39
C ASP A 211 1.47 -12.73 4.95
N MET A 212 1.79 -13.72 4.13
CA MET A 212 3.07 -13.84 3.43
C MET A 212 2.88 -14.69 2.17
N TYR A 213 2.68 -14.05 1.03
CA TYR A 213 2.27 -14.73 -0.20
C TYR A 213 2.75 -14.04 -1.48
N VAL A 214 2.68 -14.77 -2.58
CA VAL A 214 2.84 -14.23 -3.94
C VAL A 214 1.47 -14.26 -4.62
N THR A 215 1.11 -13.19 -5.31
CA THR A 215 -0.10 -13.11 -6.15
C THR A 215 0.25 -12.73 -7.58
N THR A 216 -0.53 -13.27 -8.52
CA THR A 216 -0.29 -13.18 -9.96
C THR A 216 -1.56 -12.86 -10.73
N LYS A 217 -1.42 -12.12 -11.82
CA LYS A 217 -2.51 -11.75 -12.74
C LYS A 217 -2.04 -11.89 -14.19
N GLY A 218 -2.93 -12.26 -15.11
CA GLY A 218 -2.62 -12.51 -16.52
C GLY A 218 -1.96 -13.87 -16.85
N PHE A 219 -1.69 -14.72 -15.85
CA PHE A 219 -1.04 -16.02 -16.05
C PHE A 219 -1.99 -17.19 -16.34
N LEU A 220 -3.28 -17.07 -15.98
CA LEU A 220 -4.29 -18.11 -16.19
C LEU A 220 -5.11 -17.81 -17.47
N PRO A 221 -4.99 -18.60 -18.56
CA PRO A 221 -5.68 -18.28 -19.82
C PRO A 221 -7.21 -18.28 -19.74
N PHE A 222 -7.78 -19.06 -18.82
CA PHE A 222 -9.22 -19.14 -18.56
C PHE A 222 -9.74 -18.01 -17.62
N ALA A 223 -8.83 -17.27 -17.00
CA ALA A 223 -9.12 -16.27 -15.98
C ALA A 223 -8.04 -15.16 -15.94
N PRO A 224 -7.77 -14.44 -17.04
CA PRO A 224 -6.64 -13.50 -17.11
C PRO A 224 -6.76 -12.35 -16.10
N GLU A 225 -7.99 -11.92 -15.79
CA GLU A 225 -8.30 -10.85 -14.83
C GLU A 225 -8.43 -11.33 -13.37
N ALA A 226 -8.27 -12.62 -13.09
CA ALA A 226 -8.29 -13.13 -11.73
C ALA A 226 -6.93 -12.94 -11.04
N ASP A 227 -6.95 -12.91 -9.71
CA ASP A 227 -5.76 -12.85 -8.87
C ASP A 227 -5.50 -14.26 -8.33
N PHE A 228 -4.45 -14.93 -8.83
CA PHE A 228 -4.05 -16.26 -8.38
C PHE A 228 -2.88 -16.16 -7.40
N TRP A 229 -3.05 -16.71 -6.20
CA TRP A 229 -2.10 -16.57 -5.10
C TRP A 229 -1.67 -17.89 -4.46
N VAL A 230 -0.46 -17.91 -3.91
CA VAL A 230 0.12 -19.01 -3.12
C VAL A 230 0.90 -18.45 -1.94
N GLY A 231 0.69 -19.00 -0.75
CA GLY A 231 1.42 -18.64 0.46
C GLY A 231 0.54 -18.67 1.71
N LYS A 232 0.94 -17.92 2.75
CA LYS A 232 0.06 -17.62 3.88
C LYS A 232 -0.87 -16.48 3.48
N HIS A 233 -2.10 -16.84 3.13
CA HIS A 233 -3.19 -15.91 2.81
C HIS A 233 -4.53 -16.64 2.94
N GLY A 234 -5.62 -15.89 3.04
CA GLY A 234 -6.97 -16.43 3.14
C GLY A 234 -8.00 -15.42 2.64
N ALA A 235 -9.18 -15.92 2.25
CA ALA A 235 -10.18 -15.09 1.59
C ALA A 235 -10.66 -13.92 2.49
N PRO A 236 -10.90 -12.71 1.93
CA PRO A 236 -11.02 -11.45 2.67
C PRO A 236 -11.94 -11.47 3.89
N LYS A 237 -11.58 -10.75 4.96
CA LYS A 237 -12.40 -10.67 6.19
C LYS A 237 -13.56 -9.67 5.98
N ILE A 238 -14.77 -10.03 6.42
CA ILE A 238 -15.94 -9.13 6.49
C ILE A 238 -16.16 -8.72 7.94
N GLU A 239 -16.46 -7.44 8.17
CA GLU A 239 -16.38 -6.82 9.48
C GLU A 239 -17.45 -5.75 9.72
N ILE A 240 -17.89 -5.62 10.98
CA ILE A 240 -18.60 -4.44 11.50
C ILE A 240 -17.57 -3.54 12.20
N GLN A 241 -17.03 -2.55 11.50
CA GLN A 241 -15.85 -1.77 11.93
C GLN A 241 -16.02 -1.11 13.30
N MET A 242 -17.23 -0.64 13.62
CA MET A 242 -17.55 0.02 14.90
C MET A 242 -17.42 -0.91 16.11
N LEU A 243 -17.54 -2.21 15.90
CA LEU A 243 -17.44 -3.25 16.93
C LEU A 243 -16.09 -4.00 16.90
N ASP A 244 -15.24 -3.75 15.89
CA ASP A 244 -14.05 -4.58 15.57
C ASP A 244 -14.39 -6.06 15.31
N TRP A 245 -15.65 -6.36 15.00
CA TRP A 245 -16.16 -7.72 14.95
C TRP A 245 -16.17 -8.26 13.52
N LYS A 246 -15.29 -9.23 13.24
CA LYS A 246 -15.21 -9.93 11.96
C LYS A 246 -16.32 -10.98 11.87
N THR A 247 -17.34 -10.74 11.05
CA THR A 247 -18.51 -11.62 10.88
C THR A 247 -18.23 -12.81 9.96
N GLN A 248 -17.33 -12.64 8.99
CA GLN A 248 -16.76 -13.73 8.20
C GLN A 248 -15.24 -13.59 8.16
N ARG A 249 -14.53 -14.55 8.74
CA ARG A 249 -13.08 -14.71 8.62
C ARG A 249 -12.76 -16.16 8.30
N THR A 250 -11.77 -16.39 7.45
CA THR A 250 -11.20 -17.72 7.21
C THR A 250 -9.81 -17.67 7.80
N ASP A 251 -9.60 -18.44 8.86
CA ASP A 251 -8.29 -18.58 9.46
C ASP A 251 -7.48 -19.51 8.55
N ALA A 252 -6.22 -19.14 8.33
CA ALA A 252 -5.39 -19.70 7.27
C ALA A 252 -3.91 -19.61 7.64
N ALA A 253 -3.22 -20.76 7.61
CA ALA A 253 -1.78 -20.81 7.43
C ALA A 253 -1.49 -20.87 5.92
N ALA A 254 -0.81 -21.90 5.43
CA ALA A 254 -0.49 -22.02 4.01
C ALA A 254 -1.71 -22.39 3.16
N GLY A 255 -1.78 -21.86 1.94
CA GLY A 255 -2.81 -22.22 0.97
C GLY A 255 -2.54 -21.74 -0.45
N VAL A 256 -3.55 -21.95 -1.28
CA VAL A 256 -3.64 -21.49 -2.67
C VAL A 256 -5.05 -20.97 -2.92
N GLY A 257 -5.18 -19.90 -3.71
CA GLY A 257 -6.48 -19.34 -4.05
C GLY A 257 -6.52 -18.64 -5.39
N LEU A 258 -7.75 -18.46 -5.86
CA LEU A 258 -8.11 -17.72 -7.06
C LEU A 258 -9.22 -16.74 -6.69
N GLU A 259 -8.93 -15.44 -6.80
CA GLU A 259 -9.85 -14.37 -6.44
C GLU A 259 -10.27 -13.55 -7.66
N ASN A 260 -11.42 -12.90 -7.53
CA ASN A 260 -11.99 -12.00 -8.54
C ASN A 260 -12.26 -12.67 -9.91
N TRP A 261 -12.36 -14.01 -9.97
CA TRP A 261 -12.58 -14.72 -11.22
C TRP A 261 -13.97 -14.40 -11.78
N LYS A 262 -14.01 -13.71 -12.92
CA LYS A 262 -15.26 -13.28 -13.55
C LYS A 262 -16.04 -14.49 -14.07
N VAL A 263 -17.17 -14.80 -13.44
CA VAL A 263 -18.06 -15.89 -13.83
C VAL A 263 -19.50 -15.37 -13.90
N GLY A 264 -20.06 -15.35 -15.11
CA GLY A 264 -21.41 -14.83 -15.35
C GLY A 264 -21.59 -13.39 -14.84
N PRO A 265 -22.71 -13.07 -14.16
CA PRO A 265 -22.97 -11.72 -13.66
C PRO A 265 -22.05 -11.31 -12.50
N GLY A 266 -21.61 -12.23 -11.64
CA GLY A 266 -20.77 -11.95 -10.46
C GLY A 266 -19.27 -12.24 -10.65
N LYS A 267 -18.58 -12.55 -9.56
CA LYS A 267 -17.20 -13.06 -9.49
C LYS A 267 -17.09 -14.18 -8.46
N ILE A 268 -16.23 -15.16 -8.71
CA ILE A 268 -15.89 -16.23 -7.75
C ILE A 268 -14.54 -15.93 -7.09
N ASP A 269 -14.51 -16.04 -5.77
CA ASP A 269 -13.29 -16.30 -5.00
C ASP A 269 -13.33 -17.76 -4.51
N ILE A 270 -12.23 -18.48 -4.65
CA ILE A 270 -12.06 -19.83 -4.10
C ILE A 270 -10.67 -19.98 -3.49
N ALA A 271 -10.59 -20.55 -2.29
CA ALA A 271 -9.34 -20.82 -1.60
C ALA A 271 -9.34 -22.23 -1.00
N LEU A 272 -8.19 -22.91 -1.11
CA LEU A 272 -7.86 -24.11 -0.35
C LEU A 272 -6.71 -23.73 0.60
N VAL A 273 -7.00 -23.74 1.89
CA VAL A 273 -6.04 -23.39 2.96
C VAL A 273 -5.94 -24.52 3.97
N ARG A 274 -4.78 -24.66 4.62
CA ARG A 274 -4.63 -25.50 5.81
C ARG A 274 -4.29 -24.64 7.03
N GLU A 275 -4.64 -25.15 8.18
CA GLU A 275 -4.12 -24.70 9.47
C GLU A 275 -4.04 -25.90 10.43
N ASP A 276 -3.15 -25.82 11.41
CA ASP A 276 -3.01 -26.85 12.43
C ASP A 276 -3.57 -26.29 13.73
N VAL A 277 -4.53 -27.02 14.32
CA VAL A 277 -5.21 -26.63 15.54
C VAL A 277 -4.77 -27.50 16.70
N ASP A 278 -4.61 -26.90 17.88
CA ASP A 278 -4.45 -27.67 19.11
C ASP A 278 -5.81 -28.18 19.56
N ASP A 279 -6.05 -29.49 19.39
CA ASP A 279 -7.19 -30.22 19.96
C ASP A 279 -6.87 -30.57 21.42
N TYR A 280 -7.59 -29.95 22.34
CA TYR A 280 -7.43 -30.16 23.78
C TYR A 280 -8.40 -31.22 24.28
N ASP A 281 -7.92 -32.07 25.20
CA ASP A 281 -8.82 -32.97 25.93
C ASP A 281 -9.88 -32.19 26.72
N ARG A 282 -10.95 -32.87 27.16
CA ARG A 282 -12.06 -32.23 27.90
C ARG A 282 -11.64 -31.59 29.24
N SER A 283 -10.46 -31.92 29.77
CA SER A 283 -9.87 -31.34 30.98
C SER A 283 -8.91 -30.18 30.70
N GLN A 284 -8.64 -29.87 29.42
CA GLN A 284 -7.70 -28.87 28.93
C GLN A 284 -6.26 -29.07 29.46
N GLN A 285 -5.89 -30.30 29.84
CA GLN A 285 -4.55 -30.60 30.38
C GLN A 285 -3.61 -31.12 29.30
N ASN A 286 -4.10 -31.98 28.40
CA ASN A 286 -3.34 -32.47 27.25
C ASN A 286 -3.91 -31.90 25.96
N LYS A 287 -3.05 -31.83 24.93
CA LYS A 287 -3.43 -31.46 23.57
C LYS A 287 -2.73 -32.32 22.54
N GLN A 288 -3.39 -32.57 21.42
CA GLN A 288 -2.79 -33.08 20.19
C GLN A 288 -2.94 -32.04 19.08
N GLN A 289 -2.01 -32.00 18.14
CA GLN A 289 -2.10 -31.08 17.01
C GLN A 289 -2.81 -31.80 15.85
N ILE A 290 -3.98 -31.30 15.44
CA ILE A 290 -4.74 -31.84 14.31
C ILE A 290 -4.54 -30.92 13.10
N ASN A 291 -4.13 -31.48 11.97
CA ASN A 291 -4.14 -30.72 10.72
C ASN A 291 -5.58 -30.60 10.20
N THR A 292 -5.98 -29.39 9.81
CA THR A 292 -7.24 -29.14 9.12
C THR A 292 -7.01 -28.62 7.70
N ASN A 293 -7.98 -28.89 6.82
CA ASN A 293 -8.03 -28.36 5.46
C ASN A 293 -9.39 -27.70 5.25
N THR A 294 -9.37 -26.48 4.72
CA THR A 294 -10.54 -25.63 4.53
C THR A 294 -10.67 -25.24 3.06
N ILE A 295 -11.87 -25.46 2.51
CA ILE A 295 -12.30 -24.90 1.24
C ILE A 295 -13.24 -23.73 1.55
N ASP A 296 -12.89 -22.53 1.13
CA ASP A 296 -13.75 -21.33 1.16
C ASP A 296 -14.12 -20.97 -0.28
N LEU A 297 -15.42 -20.87 -0.56
CA LEU A 297 -15.98 -20.52 -1.86
C LEU A 297 -16.96 -19.36 -1.70
N ARG A 298 -16.77 -18.30 -2.49
CA ARG A 298 -17.62 -17.10 -2.45
C ARG A 298 -17.99 -16.66 -3.84
N TYR A 299 -19.29 -16.56 -4.11
CA TYR A 299 -19.80 -15.94 -5.33
C TYR A 299 -20.34 -14.55 -4.97
N LYS A 300 -19.58 -13.51 -5.34
CA LYS A 300 -19.76 -12.10 -4.95
C LYS A 300 -20.08 -11.21 -6.16
N ASP A 301 -20.32 -9.92 -5.89
CA ASP A 301 -20.61 -8.89 -6.89
C ASP A 301 -21.80 -9.23 -7.83
N ILE A 302 -22.76 -10.04 -7.36
CA ILE A 302 -23.95 -10.39 -8.15
C ILE A 302 -24.92 -9.21 -8.10
N PRO A 303 -25.23 -8.51 -9.20
CA PRO A 303 -26.15 -7.37 -9.19
C PRO A 303 -27.58 -7.81 -8.87
N LEU A 304 -28.26 -7.09 -7.97
CA LEU A 304 -29.68 -7.27 -7.67
C LEU A 304 -30.53 -6.12 -8.22
N TRP A 305 -30.15 -4.88 -7.92
CA TRP A 305 -30.75 -3.63 -8.43
C TRP A 305 -29.73 -2.48 -8.30
N ASP A 306 -30.13 -1.22 -8.56
CA ASP A 306 -29.20 -0.08 -8.47
C ASP A 306 -28.47 -0.04 -7.11
N LYS A 307 -27.13 -0.07 -7.16
CA LYS A 307 -26.21 -0.06 -6.01
C LYS A 307 -26.37 -1.22 -5.01
N ALA A 308 -27.07 -2.29 -5.36
CA ALA A 308 -27.20 -3.48 -4.51
C ALA A 308 -26.59 -4.72 -5.16
N THR A 309 -25.72 -5.40 -4.42
CA THR A 309 -25.11 -6.67 -4.80
C THR A 309 -25.38 -7.75 -3.76
N LEU A 310 -25.38 -9.00 -4.21
CA LEU A 310 -25.40 -10.19 -3.37
C LEU A 310 -24.03 -10.86 -3.35
N MET A 311 -23.68 -11.40 -2.19
CA MET A 311 -22.66 -12.43 -2.04
C MET A 311 -23.29 -13.68 -1.41
N VAL A 312 -22.97 -14.85 -1.97
CA VAL A 312 -23.23 -16.15 -1.35
C VAL A 312 -21.88 -16.79 -1.05
N SER A 313 -21.65 -17.19 0.21
CA SER A 313 -20.40 -17.80 0.66
C SER A 313 -20.68 -19.15 1.33
N GLY A 314 -19.82 -20.13 1.08
CA GLY A 314 -19.85 -21.44 1.72
C GLY A 314 -18.44 -21.88 2.10
N ARG A 315 -18.30 -22.46 3.29
CA ARG A 315 -17.04 -23.04 3.77
C ARG A 315 -17.26 -24.50 4.16
N TYR A 316 -16.30 -25.34 3.78
CA TYR A 316 -16.18 -26.69 4.28
C TYR A 316 -14.80 -26.85 4.95
N VAL A 317 -14.78 -27.43 6.15
CA VAL A 317 -13.56 -27.70 6.92
C VAL A 317 -13.56 -29.18 7.24
N THR A 318 -12.41 -29.84 7.06
CA THR A 318 -12.19 -31.22 7.47
C THR A 318 -10.91 -31.33 8.28
N ALA A 319 -10.93 -32.14 9.34
CA ALA A 319 -9.71 -32.68 9.90
C ALA A 319 -9.02 -33.58 8.87
N ASN A 320 -7.72 -33.71 8.98
CA ASN A 320 -6.85 -34.60 8.23
C ASN A 320 -5.99 -35.35 9.25
N GLU A 321 -6.62 -36.33 9.86
CA GLU A 321 -6.10 -37.06 11.02
C GLU A 321 -4.95 -37.99 10.62
N SER A 322 -3.86 -37.97 11.39
CA SER A 322 -2.77 -38.93 11.24
C SER A 322 -3.11 -40.27 11.89
N ALA A 323 -2.58 -41.36 11.35
CA ALA A 323 -2.78 -42.71 11.90
C ALA A 323 -2.19 -42.93 13.33
N SER A 324 -1.58 -41.90 13.92
CA SER A 324 -1.05 -41.86 15.29
C SER A 324 -1.89 -41.06 16.27
N GLU A 325 -2.90 -40.31 15.80
CA GLU A 325 -3.85 -39.62 16.66
C GLU A 325 -4.72 -40.62 17.43
N LYS A 326 -5.15 -40.20 18.62
CA LYS A 326 -6.02 -40.99 19.49
C LYS A 326 -7.36 -40.29 19.59
N ASP A 327 -8.42 -41.09 19.69
CA ASP A 327 -9.73 -40.60 20.11
C ASP A 327 -9.59 -39.95 21.51
N ASN A 328 -9.84 -38.64 21.59
CA ASN A 328 -9.75 -37.79 22.81
C ASN A 328 -11.10 -37.68 23.55
#